data_AF-A0A0B5QIE8-F1
#
_entry.id   AF-A0A0B5QIE8-F1
#
_cell.length_a   1.000
_cell.length_b   1.000
_cell.length_c   1.000
_cell.angle_alpha   90.00
_cell.angle_beta   90.00
_cell.angle_gamma   90.00
#
_symmetry.space_group_name_H-M   'P 1'
#
loop_
_entity.id
_entity.type
_entity.pdbx_description
1 polymer ?
#
loop_
_entity_poly.entity_id
_entity_poly.type
_entity_poly.pdbx_seq_one_letter_code
_entity_poly.pdbx_strand_id
1 'polypeptide(L)' 'MIFKFKDITKILDNLGFEKTLVHGSHTLYKHNNSNIRIVIPSGRREKEVPNGLVKAIEKQLIENGIIEVSLEAEYKKGM' A
#
# COMPACT_ATOMS: atom_id res chain seq x y z
N MET A 1 -2.62 5.96 14.06
CA MET A 1 -1.50 6.41 13.22
C MET A 1 -2.06 6.96 11.91
N ILE A 2 -1.54 8.06 11.39
CA ILE A 2 -1.93 8.57 10.07
C ILE A 2 -0.86 8.11 9.08
N PHE A 3 -1.25 7.31 8.08
CA PHE A 3 -0.36 6.89 7.02
C PHE A 3 -0.31 7.93 5.92
N LYS A 4 0.89 8.37 5.55
CA LYS A 4 1.08 9.18 4.35
C LYS A 4 1.20 8.28 3.13
N PHE A 5 0.92 8.84 1.97
CA PHE A 5 1.11 8.13 0.69
C PHE A 5 2.51 7.50 0.61
N LYS A 6 3.54 8.29 0.94
CA LYS A 6 4.94 7.83 0.93
C LYS A 6 5.21 6.62 1.81
N ASP A 7 4.54 6.56 2.96
CA ASP A 7 4.71 5.50 3.94
C ASP A 7 4.17 4.18 3.37
N ILE A 8 2.94 4.21 2.85
CA ILE A 8 2.32 3.05 2.21
C ILE A 8 3.11 2.61 0.98
N THR A 9 3.59 3.54 0.15
CA THR A 9 4.38 3.16 -1.03
C THR A 9 5.68 2.48 -0.66
N LYS A 10 6.34 2.91 0.43
CA LYS A 10 7.58 2.28 0.89
C LYS A 10 7.32 0.87 1.41
N ILE A 11 6.22 0.67 2.15
CA ILE A 11 5.83 -0.66 2.62
C ILE A 11 5.53 -1.57 1.42
N LEU A 12 4.74 -1.10 0.46
CA LEU A 12 4.42 -1.87 -0.73
C LEU A 12 5.67 -2.26 -1.53
N ASP A 13 6.62 -1.34 -1.70
CA ASP A 13 7.91 -1.60 -2.36
C ASP A 13 8.69 -2.71 -1.62
N ASN A 14 8.81 -2.61 -0.30
CA ASN A 14 9.45 -3.65 0.54
C ASN A 14 8.75 -5.01 0.47
N LEU A 15 7.42 -4.99 0.29
CA LEU A 15 6.60 -6.20 0.13
C LEU A 15 6.62 -6.73 -1.30
N GLY A 16 7.44 -6.19 -2.21
CA GLY A 16 7.57 -6.69 -3.58
C GLY A 16 6.42 -6.25 -4.50
N PHE A 17 5.78 -5.11 -4.22
CA PHE A 17 4.87 -4.47 -5.15
C PHE A 17 5.59 -3.44 -6.01
N GLU A 18 5.37 -3.52 -7.32
CA GLU A 18 5.89 -2.58 -8.29
C GLU A 18 4.81 -1.62 -8.76
N LYS A 19 5.17 -0.34 -8.87
CA LYS A 19 4.34 0.68 -9.48
C LYS A 19 4.17 0.38 -10.97
N THR A 20 2.94 0.10 -11.40
CA THR A 20 2.65 -0.32 -12.77
C THR A 20 2.08 0.82 -13.62
N LEU A 21 1.11 1.57 -13.09
CA LEU A 21 0.35 2.54 -13.87
C LEU A 21 -0.04 3.74 -13.02
N VAL A 22 -0.01 4.93 -13.60
CA VAL A 22 -0.65 6.12 -13.04
C VAL A 22 -1.80 6.51 -13.96
N HIS A 23 -3.01 6.59 -13.40
CA HIS A 23 -4.19 7.02 -14.13
C HIS A 23 -4.88 8.14 -13.37
N GLY A 24 -4.75 9.37 -13.87
CA GLY A 24 -5.24 10.57 -13.18
C GLY A 24 -4.60 10.72 -11.80
N SER A 25 -5.44 10.81 -10.76
CA SER A 25 -5.02 10.92 -9.37
C SER A 25 -4.81 9.56 -8.68
N HIS A 26 -4.73 8.44 -9.41
CA HIS A 26 -4.54 7.12 -8.82
C HIS A 26 -3.27 6.44 -9.35
N THR A 27 -2.57 5.75 -8.46
CA THR A 27 -1.43 4.90 -8.81
C THR A 27 -1.77 3.45 -8.51
N LEU A 28 -1.54 2.57 -9.48
CA LEU A 28 -1.68 1.13 -9.38
C LEU A 28 -0.32 0.49 -9.04
N TYR A 29 -0.34 -0.36 -8.03
CA TYR A 29 0.77 -1.21 -7.61
C TYR A 29 0.39 -2.67 -7.83
N LYS A 30 1.30 -3.47 -8.38
CA LYS A 30 1.10 -4.91 -8.61
C LYS A 30 2.20 -5.69 -7.90
N HIS A 31 1.84 -6.78 -7.23
CA HIS A 31 2.82 -7.65 -6.60
C HIS A 31 3.55 -8.51 -7.63
N ASN A 32 4.84 -8.76 -7.40
CA ASN A 32 5.70 -9.46 -8.37
C ASN A 32 5.38 -10.96 -8.44
N ASN A 33 5.07 -11.56 -7.29
CA ASN A 33 4.86 -13.00 -7.15
C ASN A 33 3.38 -13.38 -6.99
N SER A 34 2.45 -12.43 -7.07
CA SER A 34 1.02 -12.70 -6.95
C SER A 34 0.20 -11.77 -7.84
N ASN A 35 -1.02 -12.16 -8.18
CA ASN A 35 -1.91 -11.36 -9.02
C ASN A 35 -2.62 -10.22 -8.25
N ILE A 36 -2.10 -9.86 -7.07
CA ILE A 36 -2.67 -8.80 -6.22
C ILE A 36 -2.36 -7.43 -6.82
N ARG A 37 -3.36 -6.56 -6.76
CA ARG A 37 -3.27 -5.19 -7.25
C ARG A 37 -3.84 -4.25 -6.21
N ILE A 38 -3.09 -3.19 -5.92
CA ILE A 38 -3.47 -2.18 -4.95
C ILE A 38 -3.52 -0.83 -5.65
N VAL A 39 -4.63 -0.12 -5.51
CA VAL A 39 -4.82 1.22 -6.06
C VAL A 39 -4.76 2.22 -4.92
N ILE A 40 -3.87 3.20 -5.04
CA ILE A 40 -3.69 4.24 -4.04
C ILE A 40 -3.92 5.60 -4.71
N PRO A 41 -4.76 6.48 -4.13
CA PRO A 41 -4.83 7.86 -4.56
C PRO A 41 -3.47 8.54 -4.35
N SER A 42 -3.00 9.22 -5.39
CA SER A 42 -1.68 9.84 -5.54
C SER A 42 -1.80 11.28 -6.06
N GLY A 43 -2.99 11.86 -5.99
CA GLY A 43 -3.23 13.24 -6.42
C GLY A 43 -2.33 14.22 -5.65
N ARG A 44 -1.93 15.33 -6.30
CA ARG A 44 -0.99 16.33 -5.71
C ARG A 44 -1.42 16.90 -4.34
N ARG A 45 -2.69 16.75 -3.95
CA ARG A 45 -3.25 17.20 -2.67
C ARG A 45 -3.37 16.11 -1.62
N GLU A 46 -3.39 14.83 -1.99
CA GLU A 46 -3.56 13.72 -1.06
C GLU A 46 -2.19 13.29 -0.53
N LYS A 47 -1.80 13.90 0.60
CA LYS A 47 -0.61 13.48 1.36
C LYS A 47 -0.91 12.32 2.30
N GLU A 48 -2.15 12.19 2.72
CA GLU A 48 -2.63 11.24 3.71
C GLU A 48 -3.54 10.21 3.05
N VAL A 49 -3.36 8.94 3.42
CA VAL A 49 -4.21 7.84 2.94
C VAL A 49 -5.35 7.67 3.93
N PRO A 50 -6.63 7.69 3.49
CA PRO A 50 -7.75 7.49 4.38
C PRO A 50 -7.63 6.16 5.15
N ASN A 51 -7.91 6.19 6.45
CA ASN A 51 -7.76 5.00 7.31
C ASN A 51 -8.59 3.80 6.82
N GLY A 52 -9.76 4.05 6.22
CA GLY A 52 -10.56 3.00 5.61
C GLY A 52 -9.85 2.29 4.44
N LEU A 53 -9.10 3.04 3.63
CA LEU A 53 -8.30 2.47 2.55
C LEU A 53 -7.09 1.71 3.11
N VAL A 54 -6.42 2.23 4.14
CA VAL A 54 -5.32 1.51 4.82
C VAL A 54 -5.80 0.15 5.32
N LYS A 55 -6.95 0.10 5.99
CA LYS A 55 -7.54 -1.17 6.46
C LYS A 55 -7.95 -2.10 5.32
N ALA A 56 -8.44 -1.57 4.21
CA ALA A 56 -8.76 -2.38 3.03
C ALA A 56 -7.52 -3.01 2.41
N ILE A 57 -6.43 -2.25 2.31
CA ILE A 57 -5.11 -2.72 1.86
C ILE A 57 -4.59 -3.78 2.84
N GLU A 58 -4.62 -3.50 4.14
CA GLU A 58 -4.20 -4.44 5.19
C GLU A 58 -4.91 -5.78 5.05
N LYS A 59 -6.24 -5.75 4.96
CA LYS A 59 -7.07 -6.92 4.82
C LYS A 59 -6.68 -7.73 3.57
N GLN A 60 -6.51 -7.07 2.43
CA GLN A 60 -6.07 -7.76 1.21
C GLN A 60 -4.70 -8.43 1.38
N LEU A 61 -3.74 -7.75 2.00
CA LEU A 61 -2.40 -8.31 2.19
C LEU A 61 -2.41 -9.54 3.12
N ILE A 62 -3.18 -9.49 4.21
CA ILE A 62 -3.33 -10.61 5.15
C ILE A 62 -4.08 -11.78 4.49
N GLU A 63 -5.21 -11.52 3.82
CA GLU A 63 -5.99 -12.56 3.12
C GLU A 63 -5.18 -13.29 2.04
N ASN A 64 -4.20 -12.61 1.46
CA ASN A 64 -3.31 -13.20 0.46
C ASN A 64 -1.99 -13.72 1.05
N GLY A 65 -1.81 -13.68 2.37
CA GLY A 65 -0.60 -14.17 3.04
C GLY A 65 0.68 -13.39 2.73
N ILE A 66 0.57 -12.13 2.30
CA ILE A 66 1.71 -11.25 2.04
C ILE A 66 2.30 -10.73 3.36
N ILE A 67 1.44 -10.41 4.32
CA ILE A 67 1.82 -9.99 5.68
C ILE A 67 1.00 -10.79 6.70
N GLU A 68 1.57 -11.03 7.88
CA GLU A 68 0.92 -11.87 8.90
C GLU A 68 0.16 -11.07 9.98
N VAL A 69 0.52 -9.81 10.19
CA VAL A 69 0.07 -9.06 11.40
C VAL A 69 -0.67 -7.78 11.05
N SER A 70 0.04 -6.75 10.57
CA SER A 70 -0.56 -5.46 10.24
C SER A 70 0.39 -4.61 9.40
N LEU A 71 -0.17 -3.65 8.65
CA LEU A 71 0.61 -2.64 7.91
C LEU A 71 1.42 -1.75 8.87
N GLU A 72 0.92 -1.52 10.08
CA GLU A 72 1.63 -0.73 11.08
C GLU A 72 2.90 -1.44 11.60
N ALA A 73 2.84 -2.76 11.77
CA ALA A 73 4.01 -3.54 12.15
C ALA A 73 5.08 -3.53 11.06
N GLU A 74 4.68 -3.70 9.80
CA GLU A 74 5.61 -3.66 8.65
C GLU A 74 6.23 -2.27 8.47
N TYR A 75 5.47 -1.21 8.70
CA TYR A 75 6.00 0.15 8.69
C TYR A 75 7.09 0.36 9.76
N LYS A 76 6.89 -0.16 10.98
CA LYS A 76 7.88 -0.07 12.07
C LYS A 76 9.13 -0.90 11.83
N LYS A 77 9.05 -2.00 11.07
CA LYS A 77 10.22 -2.82 10.69
C LYS A 77 11.11 -2.13 9.65
N GLY A 78 10.53 -1.29 8.79
CA GLY A 78 11.21 -0.61 7.69
C GLY A 78 11.65 0.84 7.97
N MET A 79 11.46 1.33 9.20
CA MET A 79 12.00 2.60 9.71
C MET A 79 13.26 2.33 10.53
#